data_AF-A0A527ZXF8-F1
#
_entry.id   AF-A0A527ZXF8-F1
#
_cell.length_a   1.000
_cell.length_b   1.000
_cell.length_c   1.000
_cell.angle_alpha   90.00
_cell.angle_beta   90.00
_cell.angle_gamma   90.00
#
_symmetry.space_group_name_H-M   'P 1'
#
loop_
_entity.id
_entity.type
_entity.pdbx_description
1 polymer ?
#
loop_
_entity_poly.entity_id
_entity_poly.type
_entity_poly.pdbx_seq_one_letter_code
_entity_poly.pdbx_strand_id
1 'polypeptide(L)' 'MELWILFGVFTVLMLIGTPIAFCLGVASFATVLYMGLPPLIVFQRLNSGMSVFSLLAIPFFI' A
#
# COMPACT_ATOMS: atom_id res chain seq x y z
N MET A 1 11.72 4.75 -12.69
CA MET A 1 10.64 4.09 -13.49
C MET A 1 9.52 3.57 -12.59
N GLU A 2 9.81 3.33 -11.31
CA GLU A 2 8.89 2.93 -10.25
C GLU A 2 7.61 3.78 -10.13
N LEU A 3 7.70 5.11 -10.24
CA LEU A 3 6.53 5.98 -10.11
C LEU A 3 5.50 5.75 -11.22
N TRP A 4 5.97 5.48 -12.44
CA TRP A 4 5.09 5.16 -13.56
C TRP A 4 4.35 3.84 -13.35
N ILE A 5 4.99 2.87 -12.71
CA ILE A 5 4.39 1.57 -12.38
C ILE A 5 3.39 1.74 -11.23
N LEU A 6 3.77 2.46 -10.18
CA LEU A 6 2.90 2.75 -9.04
C LEU A 6 1.63 3.47 -9.48
N PHE A 7 1.77 4.62 -10.16
CA PHE A 7 0.62 5.43 -10.59
C PHE A 7 -0.13 4.79 -11.77
N GLY A 8 0.55 4.10 -12.68
CA GLY A 8 -0.08 3.40 -13.79
C GLY A 8 -0.97 2.25 -13.32
N VAL A 9 -0.43 1.36 -12.48
CA VAL A 9 -1.19 0.22 -11.92
C VAL A 9 -2.31 0.72 -11.03
N PHE A 10 -2.07 1.72 -10.18
CA PHE A 10 -3.09 2.31 -9.33
C PHE A 10 -4.25 2.90 -10.14
N THR A 11 -3.94 3.69 -11.18
CA THR A 11 -4.97 4.35 -12.01
C THR A 11 -5.79 3.34 -12.79
N VAL A 12 -5.16 2.29 -13.34
CA VAL A 12 -5.86 1.22 -14.05
C VAL A 12 -6.80 0.46 -13.11
N LEU A 13 -6.33 0.06 -11.92
CA LEU A 13 -7.19 -0.64 -10.95
C LEU A 13 -8.34 0.25 -10.44
N MET A 14 -8.07 1.55 -10.25
CA MET A 14 -9.08 2.52 -9.85
C MET A 14 -10.16 2.69 -10.93
N LEU A 15 -9.79 2.74 -12.21
CA LEU A 15 -10.74 2.86 -13.33
C LEU A 15 -11.62 1.62 -13.50
N ILE A 16 -11.13 0.44 -13.10
CA ILE A 16 -11.91 -0.82 -13.09
C ILE A 16 -12.94 -0.82 -11.93
N GLY A 17 -12.88 0.14 -11.02
CA GLY A 17 -13.80 0.25 -9.89
C GLY A 17 -13.43 -0.67 -8.71
N THR A 18 -12.19 -1.18 -8.66
CA THR A 18 -11.75 -1.96 -7.50
C THR A 18 -11.63 -1.08 -6.25
N PRO A 19 -11.88 -1.62 -5.04
CA PRO A 19 -11.79 -0.82 -3.82
C PRO A 19 -10.36 -0.28 -3.63
N ILE A 20 -10.26 0.98 -3.19
CA ILE A 20 -9.00 1.75 -3.13
C ILE A 20 -7.90 1.02 -2.34
N ALA A 21 -8.28 0.28 -1.29
CA ALA A 21 -7.34 -0.54 -0.51
C ALA A 21 -6.62 -1.61 -1.37
N PHE A 22 -7.34 -2.27 -2.28
CA PHE A 22 -6.76 -3.24 -3.21
C PHE A 22 -5.91 -2.56 -4.28
N CYS A 23 -6.35 -1.41 -4.80
CA CYS A 23 -5.55 -0.61 -5.75
C CYS A 23 -4.17 -0.26 -5.16
N LEU A 24 -4.15 0.26 -3.93
CA LEU A 24 -2.92 0.63 -3.23
C LEU A 24 -2.03 -0.57 -2.93
N GLY A 25 -2.62 -1.68 -2.48
CA GLY A 25 -1.89 -2.91 -2.17
C GLY A 25 -1.21 -3.51 -3.40
N VAL A 26 -1.96 -3.66 -4.51
CA VAL A 26 -1.46 -4.25 -5.75
C VAL A 26 -0.44 -3.34 -6.43
N ALA A 27 -0.70 -2.03 -6.48
CA ALA A 27 0.25 -1.06 -7.06
C ALA A 27 1.57 -1.01 -6.28
N SER A 28 1.51 -1.00 -4.94
CA SER A 28 2.71 -1.03 -4.09
C SER A 28 3.47 -2.34 -4.27
N PHE A 29 2.77 -3.48 -4.31
CA PHE A 29 3.39 -4.79 -4.50
C PHE A 29 4.07 -4.92 -5.86
N ALA A 30 3.41 -4.47 -6.93
CA ALA A 30 3.99 -4.43 -8.28
C ALA A 30 5.25 -3.54 -8.35
N THR A 31 5.24 -2.42 -7.62
CA THR A 31 6.38 -1.49 -7.59
C THR A 31 7.57 -2.08 -6.81
N VAL A 32 7.32 -2.76 -5.68
CA VAL A 32 8.38 -3.44 -4.91
C VAL A 32 9.00 -4.61 -5.69
N LEU A 33 8.17 -5.39 -6.38
CA LEU A 33 8.64 -6.45 -7.28
C LEU A 33 9.52 -5.89 -8.40
N TYR A 34 9.13 -4.77 -8.99
CA TYR A 34 9.92 -4.11 -10.03
C TYR A 34 11.26 -3.57 -9.52
N MET A 35 11.30 -3.08 -8.28
CA MET A 35 12.54 -2.63 -7.64
C MET A 35 13.47 -3.78 -7.20
N GLY A 36 13.07 -5.05 -7.38
CA GLY A 36 13.84 -6.20 -6.90
C GLY A 36 13.97 -6.27 -5.37
N LEU A 37 13.13 -5.50 -4.67
CA LEU A 37 13.12 -5.45 -3.21
C LEU A 37 12.40 -6.70 -2.66
N PRO A 38 12.83 -7.21 -1.49
CA PRO A 38 12.14 -8.31 -0.83
C PRO A 38 10.64 -8.00 -0.65
N PRO A 39 9.73 -8.84 -1.19
CA PRO A 39 8.27 -8.64 -1.07
C PRO A 39 7.80 -8.58 0.41
N LEU A 40 8.60 -9.17 1.31
CA LEU A 40 8.39 -9.15 2.76
C LEU A 40 8.30 -7.73 3.33
N ILE A 41 8.96 -6.75 2.71
CA ILE A 41 8.96 -5.35 3.15
C ILE A 41 7.55 -4.74 3.03
N VAL A 42 6.74 -5.16 2.04
CA VAL A 42 5.35 -4.68 1.89
C VAL A 42 4.50 -5.13 3.08
N PHE A 43 4.62 -6.41 3.46
CA PHE A 43 3.89 -6.98 4.60
C PHE A 43 4.36 -6.38 5.93
N GLN A 44 5.67 -6.14 6.09
CA GLN A 44 6.19 -5.45 7.28
C GLN A 44 5.67 -4.01 7.38
N ARG A 45 5.64 -3.27 6.27
CA ARG A 45 5.16 -1.87 6.24
C ARG A 45 3.66 -1.78 6.51
N LEU A 46 2.86 -2.75 6.04
CA LEU A 46 1.43 -2.86 6.40
C LEU A 46 1.24 -3.05 7.91
N ASN A 47 2.03 -3.92 8.54
CA ASN A 47 1.96 -4.15 9.98
C ASN A 47 2.45 -2.93 10.80
N SER A 48 3.51 -2.23 10.35
CA SER A 48 3.96 -0.98 10.96
C SER A 48 2.93 0.15 10.83
N GLY A 49 2.16 0.20 9.74
CA GLY A 49 1.06 1.17 9.57
C GLY A 49 -0.07 0.98 10.59
N MET A 50 -0.37 -0.26 10.98
CA MET A 50 -1.39 -0.55 12.00
C MET A 50 -1.00 -0.07 13.39
N SER A 51 0.30 -0.04 13.72
CA SER A 51 0.79 0.49 15.00
C SER A 51 0.45 1.97 15.17
N VAL A 52 0.54 2.76 14.10
CA VAL A 52 0.14 4.18 14.10
C VAL A 52 -1.38 4.34 14.30
N PHE A 53 -2.18 3.45 13.72
CA PHE A 53 -3.64 3.45 13.90
C PHE A 53 -4.06 3.13 15.34
N SER A 54 -3.36 2.20 15.99
CA SER A 54 -3.58 1.89 17.41
C SER A 54 -3.17 3.05 18.31
N LEU A 55 -2.05 3.73 18.01
CA LEU A 55 -1.62 4.96 18.69
C LEU A 55 -2.57 6.14 18.45
N LEU A 56 -3.24 6.22 17.30
CA LEU A 56 -4.33 7.17 17.04
C LEU A 56 -5.64 6.78 17.75
N ALA A 57 -5.88 5.50 18.06
CA ALA A 57 -7.04 5.09 18.85
C ALA A 57 -6.89 5.44 20.35
N ILE A 58 -5.66 5.50 20.88
CA ILE A 58 -5.37 5.93 22.27
C ILE A 58 -5.95 7.32 22.61
N PRO A 59 -5.77 8.39 21.80
CA PRO A 59 -6.35 9.70 22.08
C PRO A 59 -7.86 9.79 21.87
N PHE A 60 -8.51 8.81 21.21
CA PHE A 60 -9.98 8.75 21.09
C PHE A 60 -10.64 7.85 22.14
N PHE A 61 -9.85 7.24 23.03
CA PHE A 61 -10.32 6.38 24.12
C PHE A 61 -10.38 7.09 25.48
N ILE A 62 -9.85 8.31 25.57
CA ILE A 62 -9.96 9.25 26.70
C ILE A 62 -10.92 10.38 26.29
#